data_AF-A0A4Q6BII2-F1
#
_entry.id   AF-A0A4Q6BII2-F1
#
_cell.length_a   1.000
_cell.length_b   1.000
_cell.length_c   1.000
_cell.angle_alpha   90.00
_cell.angle_beta   90.00
_cell.angle_gamma   90.00
#
_symmetry.space_group_name_H-M   'P 1'
#
loop_
_entity.id
_entity.type
_entity.pdbx_description
1 polymer ?
#
loop_
_entity_poly.entity_id
_entity_poly.type
_entity_poly.pdbx_seq_one_letter_code
_entity_poly.pdbx_strand_id
1 'polypeptide(L)'
;VLMLGGAYTYARVPLGFTLQDWLHLERNPYDRIGHLAQGFVPAILAREILVRGAFVRGKWMLAFLTICVVLAISVTYEFIEWGAALALGQGATEFLGTQGDPWDTQWDMFCALVGATVALATLSRLHDRQLARIAEDRHTRRPS
;
A
#
# COMPACT_ATOMS: atom_id res chain seq x y z
N VAL A 1 -2.33 1.30 -18.22
CA VAL A 1 -2.41 0.25 -17.19
C VAL A 1 -2.78 0.80 -15.81
N LEU A 2 -2.18 1.87 -15.26
CA LEU A 2 -2.72 2.50 -14.03
C LEU A 2 -3.93 3.42 -14.27
N MET A 3 -4.13 3.93 -15.49
CA MET A 3 -5.39 4.62 -15.85
C MET A 3 -6.52 3.67 -16.28
N LEU A 4 -6.21 2.40 -16.60
CA LEU A 4 -7.20 1.36 -16.89
C LEU A 4 -7.44 0.44 -15.68
N GLY A 5 -6.42 0.17 -14.87
CA GLY A 5 -6.52 -0.57 -13.61
C GLY A 5 -7.08 0.27 -12.46
N GLY A 6 -6.86 1.60 -12.46
CA GLY A 6 -7.56 2.49 -11.53
C GLY A 6 -9.04 2.66 -11.87
N ALA A 7 -9.38 2.81 -13.16
CA ALA A 7 -10.76 3.04 -13.56
C ALA A 7 -11.64 1.78 -13.54
N TYR A 8 -11.08 0.59 -13.81
CA TYR A 8 -11.86 -0.67 -13.78
C TYR A 8 -11.76 -1.44 -12.46
N THR A 9 -10.74 -1.22 -11.63
CA THR A 9 -10.60 -1.95 -10.36
C THR A 9 -11.00 -1.12 -9.13
N TYR A 10 -10.91 0.22 -9.14
CA TYR A 10 -11.35 1.02 -7.99
C TYR A 10 -12.84 1.42 -8.05
N ALA A 11 -13.41 1.64 -9.23
CA ALA A 11 -14.82 1.98 -9.37
C ALA A 11 -15.78 0.78 -9.18
N ARG A 12 -15.23 -0.42 -8.89
CA ARG A 12 -15.99 -1.65 -8.61
C ARG A 12 -15.59 -2.38 -7.31
N VAL A 13 -14.94 -1.71 -6.37
CA VAL A 13 -14.98 -2.14 -4.95
C VAL A 13 -15.86 -1.23 -4.08
N PRO A 14 -17.12 -0.93 -4.45
CA PRO A 14 -18.14 -0.61 -3.45
C PRO A 14 -18.50 -1.83 -2.56
N LEU A 15 -18.12 -3.05 -2.95
CA LEU A 15 -18.58 -4.32 -2.35
C LEU A 15 -17.65 -4.94 -1.29
N GLY A 16 -16.35 -4.59 -1.25
CA GLY A 16 -15.45 -5.04 -0.17
C GLY A 16 -15.86 -4.44 1.18
N PHE A 17 -16.27 -3.17 1.12
CA PHE A 17 -16.80 -2.34 2.20
C PHE A 17 -18.29 -2.58 2.52
N THR A 18 -18.86 -3.74 2.17
CA THR A 18 -20.26 -4.06 2.52
C THR A 18 -20.45 -5.54 2.85
N LEU A 19 -19.53 -6.41 2.41
CA LEU A 19 -19.54 -7.86 2.69
C LEU A 19 -18.78 -8.23 3.98
N GLN A 20 -17.78 -7.44 4.37
CA GLN A 20 -17.12 -7.49 5.70
C GLN A 20 -18.09 -7.00 6.80
N ASP A 21 -19.01 -6.12 6.44
CA ASP A 21 -20.05 -5.53 7.30
C ASP A 21 -21.26 -6.46 7.59
N TRP A 22 -21.32 -7.69 7.07
CA TRP A 22 -22.52 -8.56 7.19
C TRP A 22 -22.34 -9.95 7.80
N LEU A 23 -21.13 -10.53 7.91
CA LEU A 23 -21.00 -12.00 7.99
C LEU A 23 -20.14 -12.62 9.10
N HIS A 24 -19.52 -11.88 10.03
CA HIS A 24 -18.75 -12.49 11.14
C HIS A 24 -17.74 -13.60 10.71
N LEU A 25 -17.06 -13.41 9.58
CA LEU A 25 -16.33 -14.49 8.89
C LEU A 25 -14.88 -14.62 9.31
N GLU A 26 -14.48 -15.88 9.51
CA GLU A 26 -13.10 -16.35 9.61
C GLU A 26 -12.18 -15.71 8.56
N ARG A 27 -10.96 -15.44 9.01
CA ARG A 27 -9.93 -14.73 8.25
C ARG A 27 -9.65 -15.38 6.90
N ASN A 28 -9.80 -14.60 5.84
CA ASN A 28 -9.65 -15.08 4.48
C ASN A 28 -8.19 -14.91 4.01
N PRO A 29 -7.48 -15.93 3.46
CA PRO A 29 -6.12 -15.78 2.93
C PRO A 29 -5.92 -14.66 1.89
N TYR A 30 -6.99 -14.09 1.36
CA TYR A 30 -6.95 -12.89 0.50
C TYR A 30 -6.56 -11.61 1.25
N ASP A 31 -6.71 -11.57 2.57
CA ASP A 31 -6.37 -10.43 3.41
C ASP A 31 -4.87 -10.13 3.35
N ARG A 32 -4.04 -11.15 3.57
CA ARG A 32 -2.58 -11.06 3.44
C ARG A 32 -2.11 -10.74 2.01
N ILE A 33 -2.85 -11.20 0.99
CA ILE A 33 -2.62 -10.80 -0.41
C ILE A 33 -2.94 -9.30 -0.59
N GLY A 34 -4.01 -8.83 0.06
CA GLY A 34 -4.37 -7.43 0.19
C GLY A 34 -3.22 -6.62 0.79
N HIS A 35 -2.65 -7.06 1.92
CA HIS A 35 -1.51 -6.39 2.54
C HIS A 35 -0.24 -6.44 1.67
N LEU A 36 0.04 -7.55 0.97
CA LEU A 36 1.12 -7.60 -0.04
C LEU A 36 0.91 -6.56 -1.15
N ALA A 37 -0.31 -6.43 -1.67
CA ALA A 37 -0.65 -5.44 -2.68
C ALA A 37 -0.60 -4.00 -2.13
N GLN A 38 -1.06 -3.80 -0.89
CA GLN A 38 -0.93 -2.56 -0.10
C GLN A 38 0.53 -2.19 0.15
N GLY A 39 1.43 -3.17 0.17
CA GLY A 39 2.87 -2.92 0.15
C GLY A 39 3.36 -2.48 -1.22
N PHE A 40 3.02 -3.27 -2.24
CA PHE A 40 3.61 -3.19 -3.56
C PHE A 40 3.21 -1.92 -4.33
N VAL A 41 1.92 -1.60 -4.36
CA VAL A 41 1.41 -0.49 -5.19
C VAL A 41 1.78 0.89 -4.60
N PRO A 42 1.53 1.16 -3.32
CA PRO A 42 1.90 2.43 -2.69
C PRO A 42 3.41 2.69 -2.69
N ALA A 43 4.26 1.65 -2.70
CA ALA A 43 5.70 1.83 -2.82
C ALA A 43 6.09 2.61 -4.09
N ILE A 44 5.49 2.31 -5.24
CA ILE A 44 5.79 3.02 -6.49
C ILE A 44 5.21 4.43 -6.49
N LEU A 45 4.03 4.63 -5.89
CA LEU A 45 3.42 5.96 -5.75
C LEU A 45 4.25 6.87 -4.83
N ALA A 46 4.68 6.36 -3.67
CA ALA A 46 5.53 7.10 -2.75
C ALA A 46 6.86 7.45 -3.44
N ARG A 47 7.48 6.49 -4.15
CA ARG A 47 8.71 6.72 -4.89
C ARG A 47 8.55 7.77 -5.99
N GLU A 48 7.44 7.76 -6.72
CA GLU A 48 7.08 8.76 -7.75
C GLU A 48 7.08 10.18 -7.15
N ILE A 49 6.39 10.36 -6.02
CA ILE A 49 6.29 11.65 -5.33
C ILE A 49 7.66 12.12 -4.84
N LEU A 50 8.40 11.24 -4.17
CA LEU A 50 9.71 11.58 -3.58
C LEU A 50 10.75 11.94 -4.64
N VAL A 51 10.76 11.23 -5.78
CA VAL A 51 11.70 11.51 -6.87
C VAL A 51 11.29 12.76 -7.64
N ARG A 52 10.03 12.88 -8.06
CA ARG A 52 9.58 14.01 -8.89
C ARG A 52 9.50 15.33 -8.12
N GLY A 53 9.26 15.27 -6.82
CA GLY A 53 9.36 16.43 -5.94
C GLY A 53 10.81 16.81 -5.60
N ALA A 54 11.80 16.02 -6.02
CA ALA A 54 13.20 16.16 -5.65
C ALA A 54 13.42 16.21 -4.11
N PHE A 55 12.54 15.58 -3.33
CA PHE A 55 12.55 15.61 -1.87
C PHE A 55 13.66 14.73 -1.28
N VAL A 56 14.08 13.68 -2.00
CA VAL A 56 15.06 12.70 -1.51
C VAL A 56 16.13 12.46 -2.55
N ARG A 57 17.39 12.46 -2.11
CA ARG A 57 18.56 12.13 -2.93
C ARG A 57 19.18 10.82 -2.47
N GLY A 58 19.62 10.01 -3.43
CA GLY A 58 20.29 8.73 -3.19
C GLY A 58 19.33 7.55 -3.12
N LYS A 59 19.71 6.45 -3.79
CA LYS A 59 18.88 5.24 -3.96
C LYS A 59 18.50 4.56 -2.64
N TRP A 60 19.39 4.58 -1.65
CA TRP A 60 19.18 3.91 -0.36
C TRP A 60 18.20 4.68 0.53
N MET A 61 18.38 6.00 0.64
CA MET A 61 17.47 6.85 1.41
C MET A 61 16.07 6.86 0.79
N LEU A 62 15.98 6.88 -0.54
CA LEU A 62 14.71 6.78 -1.25
C LEU A 62 13.99 5.46 -0.95
N ALA A 63 14.70 4.33 -1.00
CA ALA A 63 14.12 3.03 -0.68
C ALA A 63 13.65 2.96 0.78
N PHE A 64 14.48 3.42 1.72
CA PHE A 64 14.16 3.47 3.14
C PHE A 64 12.88 4.29 3.39
N LEU A 65 12.83 5.54 2.92
CA LEU A 65 11.67 6.40 3.13
C LEU A 65 10.41 5.89 2.42
N THR A 66 10.57 5.25 1.26
CA THR A 66 9.44 4.59 0.57
C THR A 66 8.85 3.48 1.44
N ILE A 67 9.69 2.64 2.03
CA ILE A 67 9.25 1.58 2.95
C ILE A 67 8.61 2.18 4.21
N CYS A 68 9.17 3.25 4.78
CA CYS A 68 8.56 3.94 5.92
C CYS A 68 7.15 4.44 5.61
N VAL A 69 6.93 5.03 4.42
CA VAL A 69 5.59 5.48 4.00
C VAL A 69 4.63 4.31 3.89
N VAL A 70 5.05 3.19 3.30
CA VAL A 70 4.21 1.99 3.20
C VAL A 70 3.85 1.44 4.59
N LEU A 71 4.82 1.31 5.49
CA LEU A 71 4.57 0.83 6.84
C LEU A 71 3.67 1.79 7.63
N ALA A 72 3.82 3.11 7.44
CA ALA A 72 2.93 4.10 8.03
C ALA A 72 1.49 3.95 7.54
N ILE A 73 1.28 3.67 6.25
CA ILE A 73 -0.05 3.35 5.70
C ILE A 73 -0.58 2.07 6.33
N SER A 74 0.24 1.02 6.40
CA SER A 74 -0.17 -0.27 6.95
C SER A 74 -0.60 -0.17 8.40
N VAL A 75 0.21 0.42 9.28
CA VAL A 75 -0.16 0.58 10.69
C VAL A 75 -1.38 1.49 10.88
N THR A 76 -1.58 2.45 9.99
CA THR A 76 -2.78 3.31 10.03
C THR A 76 -4.04 2.51 9.70
N TYR A 77 -3.98 1.59 8.72
CA TYR A 77 -5.09 0.69 8.40
C TYR A 77 -5.45 -0.18 9.61
N GLU A 78 -4.45 -0.80 10.24
CA GLU A 78 -4.62 -1.63 11.45
C GLU A 78 -5.24 -0.84 12.61
N PHE A 79 -4.83 0.42 12.82
CA PHE A 79 -5.43 1.27 13.84
C PHE A 79 -6.90 1.62 13.56
N ILE A 80 -7.28 1.74 12.29
CA ILE A 80 -8.68 1.98 11.91
C ILE A 80 -9.53 0.74 12.22
N GLU A 81 -9.06 -0.45 11.87
CA GLU A 81 -9.77 -1.70 12.16
C GLU A 81 -9.91 -1.94 13.66
N TRP A 82 -8.83 -1.75 14.41
CA TRP A 82 -8.87 -1.82 15.87
C TRP A 82 -9.83 -0.79 16.47
N GLY A 83 -9.79 0.45 15.99
CA GLY A 83 -10.71 1.51 16.45
C GLY A 83 -12.18 1.22 16.14
N ALA A 84 -12.46 0.63 14.97
CA ALA A 84 -13.81 0.21 14.57
C ALA A 84 -14.33 -0.93 15.46
N ALA A 85 -13.49 -1.91 15.79
CA ALA A 85 -13.85 -2.99 16.69
C ALA A 85 -14.26 -2.47 18.08
N LEU A 86 -13.45 -1.56 18.65
CA LEU A 86 -13.77 -0.91 19.92
C LEU A 86 -15.09 -0.14 19.86
N ALA A 87 -15.36 0.56 18.76
CA ALA A 87 -16.60 1.32 18.59
C ALA A 87 -17.85 0.43 18.46
N LEU A 88 -17.71 -0.76 17.88
CA LEU A 88 -18.77 -1.77 17.76
C LEU A 88 -18.96 -2.61 19.04
N GLY A 89 -18.23 -2.29 20.12
CA GLY A 89 -18.29 -2.98 21.39
C GLY A 89 -17.53 -4.31 21.43
N GLN A 90 -16.78 -4.64 20.37
CA GLN A 90 -15.87 -5.78 20.37
C GLN A 90 -14.56 -5.33 21.04
N GLY A 91 -14.34 -5.74 22.29
CA GLY A 91 -13.15 -5.34 23.04
C GLY A 91 -11.85 -5.78 22.34
N ALA A 92 -10.69 -5.23 22.72
CA ALA A 92 -9.41 -5.58 22.09
C ALA A 92 -9.10 -7.09 22.12
N THR A 93 -9.47 -7.79 23.19
CA THR A 93 -9.36 -9.26 23.31
C THR A 93 -10.32 -10.01 22.38
N GLU A 94 -11.47 -9.42 22.09
CA GLU A 94 -12.48 -9.96 21.20
C GLU A 94 -12.11 -9.70 19.73
N PHE A 95 -11.49 -8.56 19.43
CA PHE A 95 -10.84 -8.30 18.14
C PHE A 95 -9.69 -9.29 17.87
N LEU A 96 -8.78 -9.48 18.83
CA LEU A 96 -7.73 -10.49 18.73
C LEU A 96 -8.31 -11.92 18.64
N GLY A 97 -9.42 -12.18 19.33
CA GLY A 97 -10.12 -13.46 19.33
C GLY A 97 -10.90 -13.77 18.05
N THR A 98 -11.52 -12.76 17.43
CA THR A 98 -12.21 -12.87 16.12
C THR A 98 -11.22 -13.04 14.98
N GLN A 99 -10.03 -12.46 15.13
CA GLN A 99 -8.91 -12.58 14.20
C GLN A 99 -8.17 -13.93 14.28
N GLY A 100 -8.37 -14.72 15.35
CA GLY A 100 -7.82 -16.07 15.51
C GLY A 100 -6.31 -16.17 15.74
N ASP A 101 -5.55 -15.09 15.52
CA ASP A 101 -4.10 -14.99 15.71
C ASP A 101 -3.72 -13.66 16.38
N PRO A 102 -3.12 -13.67 17.58
CA PRO A 102 -2.65 -12.46 18.25
C PRO A 102 -1.57 -11.68 17.50
N TRP A 103 -0.91 -12.31 16.52
CA TRP A 103 0.17 -11.73 15.73
C TRP A 103 -0.27 -11.17 14.40
N ASP A 104 -1.57 -11.10 14.13
CA ASP A 104 -1.97 -10.94 12.76
C ASP A 104 -1.72 -9.54 12.21
N THR A 105 -2.00 -8.49 12.99
CA THR A 105 -1.55 -7.12 12.67
C THR A 105 -0.05 -7.05 12.33
N GLN A 106 0.79 -7.84 13.00
CA GLN A 106 2.22 -7.92 12.70
C GLN A 106 2.48 -8.65 11.37
N TRP A 107 1.75 -9.73 11.09
CA TRP A 107 1.82 -10.44 9.81
C TRP A 107 1.34 -9.57 8.64
N ASP A 108 0.32 -8.76 8.85
CA ASP A 108 -0.24 -7.84 7.87
C ASP A 108 0.77 -6.73 7.52
N MET A 109 1.37 -6.10 8.54
CA MET A 109 2.47 -5.16 8.34
C MET A 109 3.70 -5.82 7.68
N PHE A 110 4.01 -7.06 8.03
CA PHE A 110 5.10 -7.81 7.40
C PHE A 110 4.81 -8.11 5.93
N CYS A 111 3.58 -8.48 5.59
CA CYS A 111 3.14 -8.68 4.21
C CYS A 111 3.26 -7.38 3.41
N ALA A 112 2.86 -6.24 3.98
CA ALA A 112 3.06 -4.92 3.37
C ALA A 112 4.55 -4.59 3.16
N LEU A 113 5.41 -4.90 4.13
CA LEU A 113 6.85 -4.73 3.99
C LEU A 113 7.40 -5.55 2.82
N VAL A 114 7.06 -6.84 2.75
CA VAL A 114 7.48 -7.74 1.66
C VAL A 114 7.00 -7.20 0.31
N GLY A 115 5.74 -6.77 0.21
CA GLY A 115 5.19 -6.17 -1.00
C GLY A 115 6.00 -4.96 -1.48
N ALA A 116 6.33 -4.05 -0.57
CA ALA A 116 7.14 -2.87 -0.89
C ALA A 116 8.56 -3.23 -1.32
N THR A 117 9.20 -4.15 -0.61
CA THR A 117 10.55 -4.62 -0.95
C THR A 117 10.57 -5.25 -2.34
N VAL A 118 9.57 -6.10 -2.67
CA VAL A 118 9.46 -6.72 -4.00
C VAL A 118 9.23 -5.67 -5.07
N ALA A 119 8.34 -4.68 -4.84
CA ALA A 119 8.14 -3.57 -5.78
C ALA A 119 9.42 -2.79 -6.05
N LEU A 120 10.17 -2.45 -5.00
CA LEU A 120 11.43 -1.73 -5.12
C LEU A 120 12.49 -2.56 -5.85
N ALA A 121 12.61 -3.85 -5.55
CA ALA A 121 13.57 -4.74 -6.18
C ALA A 121 13.29 -4.94 -7.67
N THR A 122 12.02 -5.09 -8.05
CA THR A 122 11.61 -5.44 -9.41
C THR A 122 11.37 -4.23 -10.32
N LEU A 123 10.88 -3.11 -9.78
CA LEU A 123 10.39 -1.99 -10.60
C LEU A 123 11.25 -0.72 -10.52
N SER A 124 12.12 -0.53 -9.52
CA SER A 124 12.86 0.74 -9.37
C SER A 124 13.62 1.14 -10.63
N ARG A 125 14.31 0.19 -11.27
CA ARG A 125 15.09 0.47 -12.50
C ARG A 125 14.20 0.86 -13.68
N LEU A 126 13.04 0.21 -13.82
CA LEU A 126 12.07 0.53 -14.86
C LEU A 126 11.46 1.91 -14.62
N HIS A 127 11.12 2.19 -13.37
CA HIS A 127 10.54 3.45 -12.94
C HIS A 127 11.51 4.63 -13.16
N ASP A 128 12.79 4.47 -12.82
CA ASP A 128 13.83 5.48 -13.09
C ASP A 128 13.93 5.79 -14.59
N ARG A 129 13.86 4.77 -15.45
CA ARG A 129 13.88 4.95 -16.92
C ARG A 129 12.63 5.68 -17.42
N GLN A 130 11.46 5.38 -16.86
CA GLN A 130 10.21 6.06 -17.23
C GLN A 130 10.25 7.53 -16.85
N LEU A 131 10.77 7.85 -15.67
CA LEU A 131 10.93 9.22 -15.19
C LEU A 131 11.90 10.04 -16.05
N ALA A 132 13.04 9.44 -16.43
CA ALA A 132 14.01 10.09 -17.32
C ALA A 132 13.38 10.47 -18.68
N ARG A 133 12.65 9.54 -19.31
CA ARG A 133 11.95 9.79 -20.58
C ARG A 133 10.93 10.92 -20.47
N ILE A 134 10.14 10.95 -19.39
CA ILE A 134 9.16 12.03 -19.17
C ILE A 134 9.85 13.39 -18.99
N ALA A 135 11.03 13.42 -18.37
CA ALA A 135 11.80 14.65 -18.21
C ALA A 135 12.35 15.16 -19.56
N GLU A 136 12.87 14.25 -20.40
CA GLU A 136 13.32 14.57 -21.77
C GLU A 136 12.17 15.11 -22.64
N ASP A 137 11.00 14.46 -22.59
CA ASP A 137 9.79 14.90 -23.31
C ASP A 137 9.31 16.30 -22.88
N ARG A 138 9.46 16.65 -21.60
CA ARG A 138 9.11 18.01 -21.11
C ARG A 138 10.07 19.07 -21.63
N HIS A 139 11.34 18.74 -21.79
CA HIS A 139 12.34 19.67 -22.28
C HIS A 139 12.14 19.97 -23.77
N THR A 140 11.83 18.95 -24.58
CA THR A 140 11.59 19.11 -26.03
C THR A 140 10.31 19.89 -26.36
N ARG A 141 9.29 19.88 -25.49
CA ARG A 141 8.01 20.58 -25.71
C ARG A 141 7.95 22.03 -25.24
N ARG A 142 8.98 22.55 -24.55
CA ARG A 142 9.11 23.98 -24.24
C ARG A 142 10.22 24.58 -25.10
N PRO A 143 9.93 25.06 -26.33
CA PRO A 143 10.89 25.88 -27.05
C PRO A 143 11.11 27.19 -26.28
N SER A 144 12.38 27.60 -26.17
CA SER A 144 12.87 28.82 -25.53
C SER A 144 12.29 30.08 -26.13
#